data_AF-A0A8J2KYM8-F1
#
_entry.id   AF-A0A8J2KYM8-F1
#
_cell.length_a   1.000
_cell.length_b   1.000
_cell.length_c   1.000
_cell.angle_alpha   90.00
_cell.angle_beta   90.00
_cell.angle_gamma   90.00
#
_symmetry.space_group_name_H-M   'P 1'
#
loop_
_entity.id
_entity.type
_entity.pdbx_description
1 polymer ?
#
loop_
_entity_poly.entity_id
_entity_poly.type
_entity_poly.pdbx_seq_one_letter_code
_entity_poly.pdbx_strand_id
1 'polypeptide(L)'
;MALRATFAGKRVLVTGGAMGIGRAIVDRLAKDNAIVTALDVNETELKELKQSLPKITEEDFNQIFNVNVKAVINITQMVVQAMIANKIQGSVVNVSSV
;
A
#
# COMPACT_ATOMS: atom_id res chain seq x y z
N MET A 1 -10.91 16.82 20.29
CA MET A 1 -10.96 15.37 20.60
C MET A 1 -10.86 14.63 19.27
N ALA A 2 -9.71 14.04 18.94
CA ALA A 2 -9.61 13.20 17.75
C ALA A 2 -10.22 11.83 18.08
N LEU A 3 -11.24 11.39 17.35
CA LEU A 3 -11.72 10.01 17.44
C LEU A 3 -10.59 9.10 16.96
N ARG A 4 -9.88 8.47 17.89
CA ARG A 4 -8.93 7.41 17.56
C ARG A 4 -9.75 6.14 17.36
N ALA A 5 -10.07 5.81 16.11
CA ALA A 5 -10.66 4.52 15.80
C ALA A 5 -9.68 3.44 16.27
N THR A 6 -10.13 2.55 17.17
CA THR A 6 -9.32 1.48 17.74
C THR A 6 -9.71 0.14 17.11
N PHE A 7 -8.72 -0.67 16.77
CA PHE A 7 -8.90 -2.02 16.23
C PHE A 7 -8.71 -3.11 17.30
N ALA A 8 -8.49 -2.72 18.57
CA ALA A 8 -8.30 -3.67 19.66
C ALA A 8 -9.48 -4.63 19.80
N GLY A 9 -9.18 -5.93 19.83
CA GLY A 9 -10.18 -7.01 19.94
C GLY A 9 -11.05 -7.22 18.70
N LYS A 10 -10.89 -6.40 17.65
CA LYS A 10 -11.62 -6.57 16.38
C LYS A 10 -10.97 -7.67 15.56
N ARG A 11 -11.81 -8.46 14.87
CA ARG A 11 -11.36 -9.52 13.97
C ARG A 11 -11.26 -8.96 12.56
N VAL A 12 -10.10 -9.09 11.93
CA VAL A 12 -9.85 -8.54 10.59
C VAL A 12 -9.24 -9.62 9.69
N LEU A 13 -9.83 -9.81 8.52
CA LEU A 13 -9.32 -10.68 7.47
C LEU A 13 -8.54 -9.84 6.46
N VAL A 14 -7.31 -10.24 6.15
CA VAL A 14 -6.47 -9.58 5.16
C VAL A 14 -6.06 -10.59 4.10
N THR A 15 -6.55 -10.40 2.87
CA THR A 15 -6.15 -11.18 1.69
C THR A 15 -4.88 -10.58 1.09
N GLY A 16 -3.97 -11.42 0.58
CA GLY A 16 -2.64 -10.96 0.15
C GLY A 16 -1.75 -10.56 1.33
N GLY A 17 -1.99 -11.15 2.51
CA GLY A 17 -1.39 -10.72 3.78
C GLY A 17 0.04 -11.18 4.02
N ALA A 18 0.62 -12.01 3.16
CA ALA A 18 1.93 -12.59 3.42
C ALA A 18 3.08 -11.61 3.12
N MET A 19 2.92 -10.75 2.11
CA MET A 19 3.97 -9.86 1.60
C MET A 19 3.48 -8.42 1.29
N GLY A 20 4.43 -7.54 0.95
CA GLY A 20 4.17 -6.18 0.49
C GLY A 20 3.23 -5.37 1.37
N ILE A 21 2.22 -4.75 0.76
CA ILE A 21 1.25 -3.87 1.44
C ILE A 21 0.36 -4.67 2.39
N GLY A 22 -0.10 -5.86 1.99
CA GLY A 22 -0.97 -6.69 2.83
C GLY A 22 -0.27 -7.12 4.13
N ARG A 23 1.02 -7.46 4.03
CA ARG A 23 1.89 -7.69 5.21
C ARG A 23 1.97 -6.49 6.13
N ALA A 24 2.24 -5.30 5.58
CA ALA A 24 2.31 -4.08 6.37
C ALA A 24 0.98 -3.76 7.09
N ILE A 25 -0.15 -4.05 6.45
CA ILE A 25 -1.48 -3.92 7.03
C ILE A 25 -1.69 -4.93 8.17
N VAL A 26 -1.32 -6.20 7.96
CA VAL A 26 -1.38 -7.24 9.02
C VAL A 26 -0.56 -6.81 10.22
N ASP A 27 0.68 -6.37 10.03
CA ASP A 27 1.57 -5.93 11.10
C ASP A 27 1.01 -4.73 11.86
N ARG A 28 0.44 -3.75 11.14
CA ARG A 28 -0.14 -2.55 11.75
C ARG A 28 -1.35 -2.87 12.61
N LEU A 29 -2.25 -3.72 12.11
CA LEU A 29 -3.48 -4.14 12.79
C LEU A 29 -3.16 -5.03 14.00
N ALA A 30 -2.19 -5.94 13.87
CA ALA A 30 -1.72 -6.76 14.98
C ALA A 30 -1.12 -5.90 16.11
N LYS A 31 -0.33 -4.87 15.78
CA LYS A 31 0.19 -3.89 16.76
C LYS A 31 -0.91 -3.12 17.51
N ASP A 32 -2.08 -2.95 16.89
CA ASP A 32 -3.25 -2.32 17.53
C ASP A 32 -4.12 -3.34 18.30
N ASN A 33 -3.61 -4.54 18.58
CA ASN A 33 -4.31 -5.63 19.27
C ASN A 33 -5.56 -6.14 18.54
N ALA A 34 -5.60 -6.02 17.22
CA ALA A 34 -6.60 -6.70 16.41
C ALA A 34 -6.28 -8.20 16.33
N ILE A 35 -7.32 -9.01 16.17
CA ILE A 35 -7.21 -10.45 15.89
C ILE A 35 -7.20 -10.58 14.37
N VAL A 36 -6.01 -10.69 13.78
CA VAL A 36 -5.84 -10.67 12.32
C VAL A 36 -5.72 -12.09 11.77
N THR A 37 -6.50 -12.40 10.74
CA THR A 37 -6.33 -13.60 9.91
C THR A 37 -5.76 -13.17 8.57
N ALA A 38 -4.52 -13.52 8.29
CA ALA A 38 -3.90 -13.32 6.99
C ALA A 38 -4.21 -14.51 6.09
N LEU A 39 -4.69 -14.23 4.87
CA LEU A 39 -4.89 -15.20 3.81
C LEU A 39 -3.98 -14.83 2.65
N ASP A 40 -3.29 -15.82 2.13
CA ASP A 40 -2.45 -15.65 0.95
C ASP A 40 -2.35 -16.98 0.21
N VAL A 41 -2.10 -16.90 -1.09
CA VAL A 41 -1.79 -18.07 -1.92
C VAL A 41 -0.33 -18.51 -1.72
N ASN A 42 0.53 -17.61 -1.25
CA ASN A 42 1.93 -17.92 -0.94
C ASN A 42 2.08 -18.46 0.49
N GLU A 43 1.99 -19.79 0.63
CA GLU A 43 2.09 -20.48 1.92
C GLU A 43 3.43 -20.31 2.63
N THR A 44 4.53 -20.18 1.89
CA THR A 44 5.88 -20.05 2.44
C THR A 44 6.01 -18.73 3.19
N GLU A 45 5.66 -17.62 2.53
CA GLU A 45 5.69 -16.28 3.11
C GLU A 45 4.69 -16.13 4.27
N LEU A 46 3.54 -16.81 4.17
CA LEU A 46 2.55 -16.85 5.25
C LEU A 46 3.07 -17.57 6.49
N LYS A 47 3.96 -18.57 6.34
CA LYS A 47 4.65 -19.24 7.47
C LYS A 47 5.76 -18.36 8.04
N GLU A 48 6.47 -17.64 7.18
CA GLU A 48 7.52 -16.68 7.56
C GLU A 48 6.96 -15.38 8.16
N LEU A 49 5.64 -15.15 8.07
CA LEU A 49 4.93 -14.06 8.75
C LEU A 49 5.27 -13.92 10.26
N LYS A 50 5.75 -15.00 10.88
CA LYS A 50 6.16 -15.01 12.29
C LYS A 50 7.58 -14.48 12.55
N GLN A 51 8.46 -14.34 11.54
CA GLN A 51 9.85 -13.92 11.75
C GLN A 51 10.40 -13.10 10.56
N SER A 52 10.93 -11.91 10.88
CA SER A 52 11.81 -11.06 10.06
C SER A 52 11.18 -10.20 8.95
N LEU A 53 11.83 -9.04 8.70
CA LEU A 53 11.54 -8.12 7.59
C LEU A 53 11.99 -8.78 6.28
N PRO A 54 11.11 -8.90 5.26
CA PRO A 54 11.43 -9.60 4.03
C PRO A 54 12.48 -8.85 3.19
N LYS A 55 13.29 -9.61 2.44
CA LYS A 55 14.14 -9.06 1.37
C LYS A 55 13.24 -8.57 0.23
N ILE A 56 13.47 -7.34 -0.22
CA ILE A 56 12.79 -6.78 -1.40
C ILE A 56 13.32 -7.49 -2.64
N THR A 57 12.42 -8.11 -3.42
CA THR A 57 12.74 -8.71 -4.72
C THR A 57 12.70 -7.65 -5.84
N GLU A 58 13.24 -7.98 -7.01
CA GLU A 58 13.16 -7.08 -8.17
C GLU A 58 11.72 -6.84 -8.62
N GLU A 59 10.86 -7.87 -8.53
CA GLU A 59 9.42 -7.75 -8.78
C GLU A 59 8.76 -6.76 -7.81
N ASP A 60 9.06 -6.83 -6.51
CA ASP A 60 8.52 -5.91 -5.50
C ASP A 60 8.96 -4.46 -5.77
N PHE A 61 10.25 -4.27 -6.10
CA PHE A 61 10.78 -2.97 -6.48
C PHE A 61 10.06 -2.42 -7.70
N ASN A 62 9.90 -3.24 -8.74
CA ASN A 62 9.23 -2.87 -9.97
C ASN A 62 7.76 -2.54 -9.73
N GLN A 63 7.06 -3.29 -8.89
CA GLN A 63 5.66 -3.02 -8.55
C GLN A 63 5.52 -1.66 -7.84
N ILE A 64 6.35 -1.40 -6.83
CA ILE A 64 6.32 -0.15 -6.07
C ILE A 64 6.66 1.03 -7.00
N PHE A 65 7.68 0.92 -7.84
CA PHE A 65 8.05 1.98 -8.78
C PHE A 65 7.02 2.17 -9.89
N ASN A 66 6.40 1.11 -10.38
CA ASN A 66 5.35 1.20 -11.39
C ASN A 66 4.14 1.99 -10.87
N VAL A 67 3.76 1.81 -9.60
CA VAL A 67 2.62 2.51 -9.00
C VAL A 67 3.00 3.93 -8.55
N ASN A 68 4.09 4.08 -7.79
CA ASN A 68 4.40 5.35 -7.12
C ASN A 68 5.14 6.35 -8.02
N VAL A 69 5.82 5.87 -9.06
CA VAL A 69 6.63 6.72 -9.94
C VAL A 69 6.04 6.72 -11.34
N LYS A 70 6.01 5.56 -12.01
CA LYS A 70 5.65 5.47 -13.43
C LYS A 70 4.20 5.87 -13.68
N ALA A 71 3.25 5.36 -12.90
CA ALA A 71 1.84 5.68 -13.08
C ALA A 71 1.57 7.17 -12.83
N VAL A 72 2.17 7.76 -11.79
CA VAL A 72 2.02 9.19 -11.46
C VAL A 72 2.53 10.07 -12.61
N ILE A 73 3.68 9.75 -13.21
CA ILE A 73 4.21 10.46 -14.37
C ILE A 73 3.23 10.38 -15.55
N ASN A 74 2.78 9.17 -15.89
CA ASN A 74 1.89 8.96 -17.04
C ASN A 74 0.55 9.69 -16.88
N ILE A 75 -0.06 9.60 -15.70
CA ILE A 75 -1.33 10.28 -15.41
C ILE A 75 -1.14 11.79 -15.42
N THR A 76 -0.06 12.30 -14.81
CA THR A 76 0.25 13.73 -14.81
C THR A 76 0.39 14.25 -16.23
N GLN A 77 1.14 13.56 -17.09
CA GLN A 77 1.30 13.95 -18.49
C GLN A 77 -0.04 13.99 -19.23
N MET A 78 -0.86 12.96 -19.08
CA MET A 78 -2.19 12.90 -19.69
C MET A 78 -3.09 14.05 -19.23
N VAL A 79 -3.16 14.30 -17.93
CA VAL A 79 -4.00 15.36 -17.34
C VAL A 79 -3.50 16.74 -17.76
N VAL A 80 -2.20 17.00 -17.69
CA VAL A 80 -1.62 18.29 -18.08
C VAL A 80 -1.85 18.56 -19.57
N GLN A 81 -1.67 17.55 -20.44
CA GLN A 81 -1.97 17.70 -21.86
C GLN A 81 -3.44 18.04 -22.09
N ALA A 82 -4.36 17.37 -21.41
CA ALA A 82 -5.79 17.68 -21.48
C ALA A 82 -6.11 19.08 -20.95
N MET A 83 -5.48 19.52 -19.85
CA MET A 83 -5.66 20.86 -19.31
C MET A 83 -5.21 21.94 -20.29
N ILE A 84 -4.04 21.76 -20.93
CA ILE A 84 -3.52 22.68 -21.96
C ILE A 84 -4.47 22.75 -23.15
N ALA A 85 -4.88 21.59 -23.68
CA ALA A 85 -5.76 21.50 -24.84
C ALA A 85 -7.11 22.21 -24.60
N ASN A 86 -7.63 22.13 -23.37
CA ASN A 86 -8.91 22.71 -22.98
C ASN A 86 -8.79 24.09 -22.32
N LYS A 87 -7.59 24.68 -22.26
CA LYS A 87 -7.31 25.98 -21.61
C LYS A 87 -7.76 26.05 -20.14
N ILE A 88 -7.65 24.94 -19.42
CA ILE A 88 -7.98 24.84 -17.99
C ILE A 88 -6.76 25.27 -17.17
N GLN A 89 -6.88 26.39 -16.45
CA GLN A 89 -5.89 26.77 -15.43
C GLN A 89 -6.07 25.91 -14.18
N GLY A 90 -4.96 25.43 -13.62
CA GLY A 90 -4.97 24.65 -12.40
C GLY A 90 -3.58 24.14 -12.04
N SER A 91 -3.53 23.18 -11.12
CA SER A 91 -2.28 22.56 -10.67
C SER A 91 -2.48 21.07 -10.44
N VAL A 92 -1.44 20.29 -10.70
CA VAL A 92 -1.38 18.87 -10.35
C VAL A 92 -0.48 18.75 -9.12
N VAL A 93 -0.97 18.07 -8.08
CA VAL A 93 -0.26 17.89 -6.82
C VAL A 93 0.02 16.40 -6.63
N ASN A 94 1.30 16.05 -6.55
CA ASN A 94 1.74 14.70 -6.20
C ASN A 94 2.12 14.67 -4.72
N VAL A 95 1.59 13.70 -3.98
CA VAL A 95 1.84 13.55 -2.55
C VAL A 95 2.87 12.44 -2.36
N SER A 96 3.97 12.77 -1.71
CA SER A 96 5.01 11.82 -1.30
C SER A 96 5.07 11.69 0.22
N SER A 97 5.69 10.63 0.70
CA SER A 97 6.04 10.46 2.12
C SER A 97 7.45 10.97 2.42
N VAL A 98 7.67 11.46 3.64
CA VAL A 98 9.01 11.73 4.21
C VAL A 98 9.52 10.53 5.00
#